data_AF-A0A355GDZ4-F1
#
_entry.id   AF-A0A355GDZ4-F1
#
_cell.length_a   1.000
_cell.length_b   1.000
_cell.length_c   1.000
_cell.angle_alpha   90.00
_cell.angle_beta   90.00
_cell.angle_gamma   90.00
#
_symmetry.space_group_name_H-M   'P 1'
#
loop_
_entity.id
_entity.type
_entity.pdbx_description
1 polymer ?
#
loop_
_entity_poly.entity_id
_entity_poly.type
_entity_poly.pdbx_seq_one_letter_code
_entity_poly.pdbx_strand_id
1 'polypeptide(L)'
;MHNNLSSIRAWEAVVRSAISVCLLACVCLGCEMPYDPEGTLERVQNGTIRAGISLNPPWTDFTSGEAVGLEPQLLNKFAEQLNARIEWTVDSESDLFRALKHRQLDVVIGGLTSSTPWSKQAALSRPYLTIGNDEHVIAVPQGENRWLLEFDRFLQSQRREAERYYEGEQP
;
A
#
# COMPACT_ATOMS: atom_id res chain seq x y z
N MET A 1 33.85 -65.01 -3.81
CA MET A 1 33.19 -63.86 -4.48
C MET A 1 31.74 -63.81 -4.02
N HIS A 2 31.44 -63.12 -2.92
CA HIS A 2 30.05 -62.86 -2.51
C HIS A 2 29.99 -61.55 -1.73
N ASN A 3 29.02 -60.72 -2.12
CA ASN A 3 28.33 -59.67 -1.35
C ASN A 3 28.90 -58.24 -1.40
N ASN A 4 28.34 -57.42 -2.30
CA ASN A 4 28.23 -55.97 -2.08
C ASN A 4 27.06 -55.33 -2.86
N LEU A 5 25.87 -55.96 -2.84
CA LEU A 5 24.69 -55.46 -3.57
C LEU A 5 23.53 -55.01 -2.66
N SER A 6 23.58 -55.27 -1.34
CA SER A 6 22.53 -54.88 -0.39
C SER A 6 22.72 -53.46 0.19
N SER A 7 23.96 -52.98 0.30
CA SER A 7 24.32 -51.65 0.82
C SER A 7 23.89 -50.51 -0.12
N ILE A 8 23.94 -50.74 -1.43
CA ILE A 8 23.66 -49.74 -2.46
C ILE A 8 22.15 -49.40 -2.50
N ARG A 9 21.27 -50.40 -2.31
CA ARG A 9 19.82 -50.21 -2.32
C ARG A 9 19.29 -49.45 -1.08
N ALA A 10 19.95 -49.61 0.07
CA ALA A 10 19.58 -48.91 1.30
C ALA A 10 19.93 -47.40 1.23
N TRP A 11 21.05 -47.06 0.61
CA TRP A 11 21.45 -45.68 0.32
C TRP A 11 20.44 -44.96 -0.58
N GLU A 12 19.95 -45.62 -1.64
CA GLU A 12 19.02 -45.02 -2.60
C GLU A 12 17.66 -44.70 -1.95
N ALA A 13 17.19 -45.54 -1.03
CA ALA A 13 15.95 -45.33 -0.28
C ALA A 13 16.06 -44.12 0.67
N VAL A 14 17.16 -43.99 1.42
CA VAL A 14 17.37 -42.86 2.34
C VAL A 14 17.51 -41.54 1.58
N VAL A 15 18.24 -41.53 0.46
CA VAL A 15 18.40 -40.35 -0.39
C VAL A 15 17.07 -39.93 -1.03
N ARG A 16 16.26 -40.89 -1.51
CA ARG A 16 14.92 -40.59 -2.06
C ARG A 16 13.96 -40.05 -1.00
N SER A 17 13.96 -40.61 0.21
CA SER A 17 13.16 -40.10 1.32
C SER A 17 13.58 -38.70 1.77
N ALA A 18 14.88 -38.41 1.84
CA ALA A 18 15.38 -37.08 2.18
C ALA A 18 15.01 -36.02 1.11
N ILE A 19 15.10 -36.37 -0.18
CA ILE A 19 14.72 -35.48 -1.28
C ILE A 19 13.22 -35.19 -1.28
N SER A 20 12.36 -36.19 -1.01
CA SER A 20 10.92 -35.98 -0.91
C SER A 20 10.52 -35.10 0.27
N VAL A 21 11.20 -35.20 1.42
CA VAL A 21 10.96 -34.32 2.58
C VAL A 21 11.41 -32.88 2.31
N CYS A 22 12.56 -32.67 1.64
CA CYS A 22 13.00 -31.34 1.22
C CYS A 22 12.07 -30.70 0.18
N LEU A 23 11.58 -31.46 -0.80
CA LEU A 23 10.62 -30.97 -1.79
C LEU A 23 9.27 -30.61 -1.16
N LEU A 24 8.79 -31.37 -0.17
CA LEU A 24 7.56 -31.08 0.55
C LEU A 24 7.70 -29.84 1.45
N ALA A 25 8.89 -29.59 2.01
CA ALA A 25 9.17 -28.39 2.81
C ALA A 25 9.20 -27.10 1.97
N CYS A 26 9.63 -27.16 0.71
CA CYS A 26 9.65 -26.00 -0.19
C CYS A 26 8.25 -25.54 -0.65
N VAL A 27 7.27 -26.45 -0.74
CA VAL A 27 5.89 -26.10 -1.17
C VAL A 27 5.13 -25.31 -0.09
N CYS A 28 5.53 -25.43 1.18
CA CYS A 28 4.89 -24.72 2.29
C CYS A 28 5.36 -23.26 2.46
N LEU A 29 6.33 -22.80 1.68
CA LEU A 29 6.81 -21.40 1.68
C LEU A 29 6.14 -20.57 0.59
N GLY A 30 4.84 -20.74 0.40
CA GLY A 30 4.02 -19.86 -0.42
C GLY A 30 3.90 -18.46 0.20
N CYS A 31 5.00 -17.73 0.27
CA CYS A 31 4.97 -16.28 0.44
C CYS A 31 4.46 -15.71 -0.88
N GLU A 32 3.14 -15.61 -1.01
CA GLU A 32 2.48 -14.83 -2.05
C GLU A 32 2.75 -13.35 -1.76
N MET A 33 3.98 -12.91 -2.09
CA MET A 33 4.39 -11.52 -1.93
C MET A 33 3.53 -10.68 -2.86
N PRO A 34 2.87 -9.62 -2.37
CA PRO A 34 2.09 -8.76 -3.24
C PRO A 34 3.00 -8.18 -4.33
N TYR A 35 2.45 -7.92 -5.51
CA TYR A 35 3.22 -7.47 -6.66
C TYR A 35 3.49 -5.95 -6.58
N ASP A 36 4.73 -5.49 -6.77
CA ASP A 36 5.13 -4.07 -6.73
C ASP A 36 6.30 -3.84 -7.70
N PRO A 37 6.04 -3.77 -9.01
CA PRO A 37 7.09 -3.87 -10.02
C PRO A 37 8.06 -2.70 -10.01
N GLU A 38 7.62 -1.50 -9.62
CA GLU A 38 8.49 -0.33 -9.52
C GLU A 38 9.14 -0.19 -8.13
N GLY A 39 8.84 -1.10 -7.20
CA GLY A 39 9.35 -1.04 -5.82
C GLY A 39 8.99 0.28 -5.14
N THR A 40 7.75 0.76 -5.33
CA THR A 40 7.29 2.04 -4.74
C THR A 40 7.50 2.03 -3.24
N LEU A 41 7.16 0.92 -2.57
CA LEU A 41 7.30 0.83 -1.11
C LEU A 41 8.78 0.94 -0.67
N GLU A 42 9.69 0.22 -1.33
CA GLU A 42 11.12 0.30 -1.05
C GLU A 42 11.67 1.71 -1.29
N ARG A 43 11.21 2.38 -2.35
CA ARG A 43 11.67 3.73 -2.73
C ARG A 43 11.21 4.80 -1.75
N VAL A 44 9.98 4.71 -1.24
CA VAL A 44 9.47 5.71 -0.28
C VAL A 44 10.04 5.52 1.12
N GLN A 45 10.41 4.30 1.51
CA GLN A 45 10.95 4.02 2.83
C GLN A 45 12.32 4.71 3.00
N ASN A 46 12.44 5.59 4.00
CA ASN A 46 13.58 6.51 4.16
C ASN A 46 13.78 7.50 2.99
N GLY A 47 12.76 7.67 2.15
CA GLY A 47 12.81 8.45 0.91
C GLY A 47 11.82 9.61 0.90
N THR A 48 11.12 9.75 -0.23
CA THR A 48 10.11 10.79 -0.44
C THR A 48 8.84 10.17 -1.02
N ILE A 49 7.69 10.49 -0.42
CA ILE A 49 6.36 10.25 -0.97
C ILE A 49 5.97 11.46 -1.82
N ARG A 50 5.69 11.25 -3.10
CA ARG A 50 5.20 12.29 -4.03
C ARG A 50 3.67 12.30 -3.95
N ALA A 51 3.12 13.29 -3.28
CA ALA A 51 1.71 13.36 -2.94
C ALA A 51 0.98 14.45 -3.74
N GLY A 52 -0.04 14.04 -4.48
CA GLY A 52 -0.99 14.95 -5.12
C GLY A 52 -2.09 15.37 -4.15
N ILE A 53 -2.43 16.64 -4.11
CA ILE A 53 -3.53 17.19 -3.30
C ILE A 53 -4.49 17.99 -4.19
N SER A 54 -5.74 17.54 -4.26
CA SER A 54 -6.86 18.30 -4.80
C SER A 54 -7.54 19.02 -3.63
N LEU A 55 -7.77 20.33 -3.71
CA LEU A 55 -8.31 21.11 -2.59
C LEU A 55 -9.80 20.82 -2.38
N ASN A 56 -10.17 20.31 -1.21
CA ASN A 56 -11.54 19.96 -0.86
C ASN A 56 -11.74 19.97 0.67
N PRO A 57 -11.99 21.13 1.31
CA PRO A 57 -12.24 21.18 2.75
C PRO A 57 -13.48 20.37 3.16
N PRO A 58 -13.50 19.69 4.33
CA PRO A 58 -12.45 19.68 5.36
C PRO A 58 -11.36 18.59 5.15
N TRP A 59 -11.42 17.85 4.05
CA TRP A 59 -10.50 16.74 3.76
C TRP A 59 -9.07 17.21 3.53
N THR A 60 -8.95 18.23 2.70
CA THR A 60 -7.70 18.75 2.16
C THR A 60 -7.82 20.25 1.94
N ASP A 61 -6.80 20.96 2.38
CA ASP A 61 -6.58 22.37 2.12
C ASP A 61 -5.06 22.60 2.09
N PHE A 62 -4.62 23.72 1.54
CA PHE A 62 -3.21 24.07 1.43
C PHE A 62 -3.01 25.53 1.83
N THR A 63 -2.61 25.73 3.08
CA THR A 63 -2.49 27.07 3.69
C THR A 63 -1.05 27.30 4.13
N SER A 64 -0.52 28.49 3.84
CA SER A 64 0.84 28.90 4.27
C SER A 64 1.97 27.94 3.85
N GLY A 65 1.79 27.22 2.74
CA GLY A 65 2.78 26.24 2.25
C GLY A 65 2.64 24.85 2.87
N GLU A 66 1.62 24.61 3.70
CA GLU A 66 1.38 23.35 4.38
C GLU A 66 0.05 22.72 3.94
N ALA A 67 0.06 21.41 3.72
CA ALA A 67 -1.15 20.64 3.50
C ALA A 67 -1.85 20.39 4.84
N VAL A 68 -3.12 20.81 4.95
CA VAL A 68 -3.92 20.71 6.18
C VAL A 68 -5.25 20.00 5.90
N GLY A 69 -5.83 19.41 6.94
CA GLY A 69 -7.05 18.59 6.85
C GLY A 69 -6.81 17.15 7.30
N LEU A 70 -7.87 16.34 7.23
CA LEU A 70 -7.82 14.94 7.68
C LEU A 70 -6.84 14.10 6.86
N GLU A 71 -6.90 14.16 5.53
CA GLU A 71 -6.08 13.31 4.66
C GLU A 71 -4.59 13.67 4.73
N PRO A 72 -4.18 14.97 4.74
CA PRO A 72 -2.79 15.33 5.00
C PRO A 72 -2.27 14.84 6.35
N GLN A 73 -3.08 14.87 7.41
CA GLN A 73 -2.68 14.35 8.73
C GLN A 73 -2.45 12.84 8.71
N LEU A 74 -3.34 12.09 8.06
CA LEU A 74 -3.15 10.65 7.87
C LEU A 74 -1.87 10.37 7.07
N LEU A 75 -1.62 11.12 6.00
CA LEU A 75 -0.43 10.90 5.17
C LEU A 75 0.86 11.30 5.89
N ASN A 76 0.86 12.37 6.70
CA ASN A 76 2.00 12.76 7.54
C ASN A 76 2.38 11.65 8.52
N LYS A 77 1.40 11.08 9.23
CA LYS A 77 1.63 9.94 10.14
C LYS A 77 2.16 8.71 9.43
N PHE A 78 1.68 8.44 8.21
CA PHE A 78 2.20 7.33 7.43
C PHE A 78 3.64 7.57 6.98
N ALA A 79 3.96 8.81 6.56
CA ALA A 79 5.32 9.19 6.20
C ALA A 79 6.27 9.06 7.40
N GLU A 80 5.85 9.44 8.60
CA GLU A 80 6.61 9.24 9.84
C GLU A 80 6.92 7.75 10.09
N GLN A 81 5.93 6.86 9.92
CA GLN A 81 6.13 5.41 10.06
C GLN A 81 7.18 4.87 9.06
N LEU A 82 7.23 5.44 7.86
CA LEU A 82 8.18 5.06 6.81
C LEU A 82 9.52 5.80 6.88
N ASN A 83 9.69 6.72 7.86
CA ASN A 83 10.79 7.68 7.91
C ASN A 83 10.96 8.44 6.58
N ALA A 84 9.86 8.77 5.92
CA ALA A 84 9.80 9.42 4.62
C ALA A 84 9.46 10.90 4.76
N ARG A 85 9.88 11.70 3.77
CA ARG A 85 9.38 13.08 3.58
C ARG A 85 8.23 13.08 2.58
N ILE A 86 7.41 14.12 2.61
CA ILE A 86 6.36 14.31 1.60
C ILE A 86 6.73 15.49 0.70
N GLU A 87 6.60 15.29 -0.60
CA GLU A 87 6.64 16.35 -1.61
C GLU A 87 5.23 16.55 -2.17
N TRP A 88 4.66 17.72 -1.90
CA TRP A 88 3.29 18.06 -2.24
C TRP A 88 3.18 18.66 -3.65
N THR A 89 2.23 18.18 -4.43
CA THR A 89 1.81 18.77 -5.71
C THR A 89 0.33 19.13 -5.61
N VAL A 90 0.02 20.43 -5.63
CA VAL A 90 -1.37 20.93 -5.66
C VAL A 90 -1.81 21.07 -7.11
N ASP A 91 -2.88 20.39 -7.51
CA ASP A 91 -3.42 20.48 -8.87
C ASP A 91 -4.89 20.04 -8.95
N SER A 92 -5.48 20.11 -10.14
CA SER A 92 -6.80 19.56 -10.43
C SER A 92 -6.80 18.03 -10.32
N GLU A 93 -7.89 17.44 -9.83
CA GLU A 93 -8.03 15.98 -9.72
C GLU A 93 -7.69 15.28 -11.05
N SER A 94 -8.14 15.82 -12.19
CA SER A 94 -7.85 15.27 -13.52
C SER A 94 -6.35 15.23 -13.85
N ASP A 95 -5.60 16.26 -13.48
CA ASP A 95 -4.16 16.32 -13.71
C ASP A 95 -3.39 15.44 -12.73
N LEU A 96 -3.83 15.38 -11.47
CA LEU A 96 -3.28 14.48 -10.46
C LEU A 96 -3.44 13.01 -10.85
N PHE A 97 -4.62 12.59 -11.33
CA PHE A 97 -4.82 11.21 -11.80
C PHE A 97 -4.02 10.89 -13.06
N ARG A 98 -3.79 11.88 -13.93
CA ARG A 98 -2.87 11.73 -15.07
C ARG A 98 -1.43 11.52 -14.58
N ALA A 99 -0.97 12.32 -13.62
CA ALA A 99 0.36 12.19 -13.01
C ALA A 99 0.52 10.85 -12.28
N LEU A 100 -0.51 10.39 -11.56
CA LEU A 100 -0.58 9.10 -10.89
C LEU A 100 -0.46 7.94 -11.88
N LYS A 101 -1.20 7.99 -13.00
CA LYS A 101 -1.13 7.00 -14.09
C LYS A 101 0.27 6.94 -14.72
N HIS A 102 0.94 8.08 -14.84
CA HIS A 102 2.32 8.15 -15.32
C HIS A 102 3.37 7.92 -14.22
N ARG A 103 2.95 7.49 -13.03
CA ARG A 103 3.82 7.17 -11.87
C ARG A 103 4.69 8.35 -11.43
N GLN A 104 4.22 9.57 -11.68
CA GLN A 104 4.83 10.80 -11.20
C GLN A 104 4.43 11.11 -9.76
N LEU A 105 3.29 10.56 -9.32
CA LEU A 105 2.81 10.60 -7.95
C LEU A 105 2.71 9.18 -7.39
N ASP A 106 2.77 9.08 -6.07
CA ASP A 106 2.64 7.83 -5.30
C ASP A 106 1.29 7.73 -4.59
N VAL A 107 0.64 8.87 -4.38
CA VAL A 107 -0.65 8.98 -3.70
C VAL A 107 -1.36 10.25 -4.15
N VAL A 108 -2.69 10.20 -4.24
CA VAL A 108 -3.56 11.36 -4.49
C VAL A 108 -4.62 11.41 -3.40
N ILE A 109 -4.67 12.54 -2.71
CA ILE A 109 -5.67 12.91 -1.71
C ILE A 109 -6.54 14.06 -2.23
N GLY A 110 -7.78 14.15 -1.76
CA GLY A 110 -8.78 15.11 -2.23
C GLY A 110 -10.20 14.87 -1.73
N GLY A 111 -10.40 14.05 -0.70
CA GLY A 111 -11.73 13.65 -0.24
C GLY A 111 -12.45 12.75 -1.24
N LEU A 112 -11.71 11.88 -1.94
CA LEU A 112 -12.27 10.96 -2.94
C LEU A 112 -13.24 9.99 -2.29
N THR A 113 -14.25 9.57 -3.05
CA THR A 113 -15.19 8.53 -2.64
C THR A 113 -15.04 7.27 -3.50
N SER A 114 -15.55 6.13 -3.04
CA SER A 114 -15.52 4.87 -3.79
C SER A 114 -16.26 4.93 -5.13
N SER A 115 -17.13 5.93 -5.33
CA SER A 115 -17.84 6.21 -6.59
C SER A 115 -17.08 7.11 -7.57
N THR A 116 -15.81 7.44 -7.27
CA THR A 116 -14.96 8.28 -8.12
C THR A 116 -14.85 7.76 -9.57
N PRO A 117 -14.88 8.64 -10.59
CA PRO A 117 -14.76 8.24 -12.00
C PRO A 117 -13.37 7.69 -12.35
N TRP A 118 -12.39 7.82 -11.47
CA TRP A 118 -10.99 7.47 -11.72
C TRP A 118 -10.60 6.05 -11.34
N SER A 119 -11.55 5.22 -10.90
CA SER A 119 -11.32 3.80 -10.51
C SER A 119 -10.67 2.94 -11.61
N LYS A 120 -10.72 3.37 -12.87
CA LYS A 120 -10.04 2.69 -14.01
C LYS A 120 -8.60 3.15 -14.23
N GLN A 121 -8.17 4.23 -13.61
CA GLN A 121 -6.87 4.88 -13.84
C GLN A 121 -5.94 4.82 -12.63
N ALA A 122 -6.47 4.41 -11.48
CA ALA A 122 -5.75 4.27 -10.22
C ALA A 122 -6.26 3.06 -9.43
N ALA A 123 -5.45 2.60 -8.48
CA ALA A 123 -5.96 1.74 -7.43
C ALA A 123 -6.51 2.60 -6.30
N LEU A 124 -7.64 2.18 -5.73
CA LEU A 124 -8.27 2.86 -4.59
C LEU A 124 -7.98 2.06 -3.32
N SER A 125 -7.70 2.78 -2.24
CA SER A 125 -7.65 2.21 -0.90
C SER A 125 -9.01 1.60 -0.53
N ARG A 126 -9.00 0.76 0.50
CA ARG A 126 -10.23 0.45 1.23
C ARG A 126 -10.77 1.73 1.88
N PRO A 127 -12.08 1.85 2.08
CA PRO A 127 -12.65 3.00 2.78
C PRO A 127 -12.02 3.18 4.16
N TYR A 128 -11.54 4.39 4.43
CA TYR A 128 -10.96 4.77 5.73
C TYR A 128 -11.98 5.52 6.61
N LEU A 129 -13.00 6.12 6.00
CA LEU A 129 -14.10 6.80 6.68
C LEU A 129 -15.37 6.66 5.84
N THR A 130 -16.52 6.54 6.50
CA THR A 130 -17.84 6.52 5.82
C THR A 130 -18.73 7.58 6.45
N ILE A 131 -19.23 8.51 5.65
CA ILE A 131 -20.14 9.58 6.10
C ILE A 131 -21.42 9.49 5.29
N GLY A 132 -22.53 9.19 5.97
CA GLY A 132 -23.78 8.90 5.28
C GLY A 132 -23.60 7.72 4.32
N ASN A 133 -23.71 7.98 3.01
CA ASN A 133 -23.53 6.98 1.96
C ASN A 133 -22.17 7.08 1.25
N ASP A 134 -21.33 8.05 1.63
CA ASP A 134 -20.05 8.29 0.98
C ASP A 134 -18.94 7.52 1.70
N GLU A 135 -18.34 6.57 0.99
CA GLU A 135 -17.17 5.82 1.45
C GLU A 135 -15.90 6.52 0.96
N HIS A 136 -15.17 7.17 1.86
CA HIS A 136 -13.97 7.93 1.53
C HIS A 136 -12.75 7.02 1.37
N VAL A 137 -12.03 7.23 0.27
CA VAL A 137 -10.88 6.43 -0.18
C VAL A 137 -9.74 7.34 -0.60
N ILE A 138 -8.53 6.78 -0.73
CA ILE A 138 -7.36 7.47 -1.26
C ILE A 138 -6.84 6.71 -2.48
N ALA A 139 -6.35 7.42 -3.49
CA ALA A 139 -5.86 6.80 -4.73
C ALA A 139 -4.34 6.63 -4.73
N VAL A 140 -3.87 5.51 -5.29
CA VAL A 140 -2.45 5.19 -5.49
C VAL A 140 -2.22 4.64 -6.91
N PRO A 141 -0.96 4.56 -7.42
CA PRO A 141 -0.69 4.01 -8.74
C PRO A 141 -1.24 2.59 -8.90
N GLN A 142 -1.85 2.32 -10.05
CA GLN A 142 -2.34 0.98 -10.36
C GLN A 142 -1.17 0.00 -10.52
N GLY A 143 -1.30 -1.19 -9.93
CA GLY A 143 -0.30 -2.27 -10.05
C GLY A 143 0.78 -2.28 -8.97
N GLU A 144 0.85 -1.26 -8.12
CA GLU A 144 1.71 -1.20 -6.93
C GLU A 144 1.00 -1.83 -5.71
N ASN A 145 0.75 -3.14 -5.78
CA ASN A 145 -0.11 -3.83 -4.80
C ASN A 145 0.54 -3.92 -3.41
N ARG A 146 1.88 -3.93 -3.29
CA ARG A 146 2.53 -3.87 -1.95
C ARG A 146 2.36 -2.51 -1.33
N TRP A 147 2.57 -1.46 -2.12
CA TRP A 147 2.35 -0.09 -1.69
C TRP A 147 0.90 0.11 -1.22
N LEU A 148 -0.07 -0.27 -2.04
CA LEU A 148 -1.49 -0.21 -1.68
C LEU A 148 -1.80 -1.01 -0.41
N LEU A 149 -1.30 -2.25 -0.31
CA LEU A 149 -1.57 -3.09 0.85
C LEU A 149 -1.03 -2.49 2.14
N GLU A 150 0.20 -1.96 2.12
CA GLU A 150 0.81 -1.37 3.30
C GLU A 150 0.08 -0.09 3.72
N PHE A 151 -0.27 0.75 2.73
CA PHE A 151 -1.04 1.95 2.98
C PHE A 151 -2.45 1.64 3.50
N ASP A 152 -3.12 0.63 2.95
CA ASP A 152 -4.41 0.14 3.43
C ASP A 152 -4.34 -0.31 4.88
N ARG A 153 -3.31 -1.09 5.26
CA ARG A 153 -3.14 -1.52 6.66
C ARG A 153 -3.02 -0.33 7.61
N PHE A 154 -2.23 0.67 7.22
CA PHE A 154 -2.11 1.91 7.96
C PHE A 154 -3.47 2.60 8.10
N LEU A 155 -4.16 2.87 6.99
CA LEU A 155 -5.47 3.54 7.02
C LEU A 155 -6.49 2.78 7.86
N GLN A 156 -6.51 1.45 7.77
CA GLN A 156 -7.40 0.62 8.59
C GLN A 156 -7.08 0.71 10.09
N SER A 157 -5.81 0.88 10.48
CA SER A 157 -5.43 1.12 11.88
C SER A 157 -5.84 2.51 12.40
N GLN A 158 -5.95 3.50 11.51
CA GLN A 158 -6.27 4.89 11.86
C GLN A 158 -7.77 5.22 11.79
N ARG A 159 -8.65 4.29 11.37
CA ARG A 159 -10.09 4.57 11.16
C ARG A 159 -10.78 5.26 12.32
N ARG A 160 -10.56 4.77 13.55
CA ARG A 160 -11.15 5.36 14.75
C ARG A 160 -10.70 6.79 15.01
N GLU A 161 -9.48 7.13 14.61
CA GLU A 161 -8.99 8.49 14.73
C GLU A 161 -9.56 9.40 13.65
N ALA A 162 -9.68 8.88 12.41
CA ALA A 162 -10.34 9.60 11.33
C ALA A 162 -11.82 9.92 11.65
N GLU A 163 -12.53 8.96 12.25
CA GLU A 163 -13.90 9.14 12.74
C GLU A 163 -13.98 10.26 13.80
N ARG A 164 -13.15 10.21 14.84
CA ARG A 164 -13.10 11.26 15.88
C ARG A 164 -12.76 12.64 15.34
N TYR A 165 -11.78 12.71 14.43
CA TYR A 165 -11.41 13.96 13.78
C TYR A 165 -12.59 14.58 13.05
N TYR A 166 -13.35 13.77 12.30
CA TYR A 166 -14.51 14.23 11.56
C TYR A 166 -15.68 14.64 12.47
N GLU A 167 -15.88 13.92 13.57
CA GLU A 167 -16.91 14.25 14.58
C GLU A 167 -16.58 15.52 15.39
N GLY A 168 -15.41 16.12 15.18
CA GLY A 168 -14.98 17.33 15.87
C GLY A 168 -14.37 17.07 17.25
N GLU A 169 -14.14 15.80 17.59
CA GLU A 169 -13.37 15.39 18.77
C GLU A 169 -11.88 15.46 18.45
N GLN A 170 -11.35 16.69 18.39
CA GLN A 170 -9.91 16.88 18.26
C GLN A 170 -9.19 16.30 19.50
N PRO A 171 -8.13 15.49 19.31
CA PRO A 171 -7.35 14.94 20.42
C PRO A 171 -6.60 16.02 21.22
#